data_AF-A0A7Y7N514-F1
#
_entry.id   AF-A0A7Y7N514-F1
#
_cell.length_a   1.000
_cell.length_b   1.000
_cell.length_c   1.000
_cell.angle_alpha   90.00
_cell.angle_beta   90.00
_cell.angle_gamma   90.00
#
_symmetry.space_group_name_H-M   'P 1'
#
loop_
_entity.id
_entity.type
_entity.pdbx_description
1 polymer ?
#
loop_
_entity_poly.entity_id
_entity_poly.type
_entity_poly.pdbx_seq_one_letter_code
_entity_poly.pdbx_strand_id
1 'polypeptide(L)'
;MEQLEFFQVPSPCVGVCSSDEKGYCNGCMRKREERFNWMSMTPAEQLHVIKLCRQRYRRKIMKQNNLVGQPVDEEGNTSPQRDLFG
;
A
#
# COMPACT_ATOMS: atom_id res chain seq x y z
N MET A 1 -25.13 15.57 25.29
CA MET A 1 -23.71 15.77 25.64
C MET A 1 -22.93 14.88 24.69
N GLU A 2 -22.42 15.44 23.58
CA GLU A 2 -21.63 14.67 22.62
C GLU A 2 -20.22 14.49 23.19
N GLN A 3 -19.91 13.27 23.60
CA GLN A 3 -18.55 12.89 23.98
C GLN A 3 -17.70 12.90 22.71
N LEU A 4 -17.01 14.00 22.44
CA LEU A 4 -16.04 14.07 21.36
C LEU A 4 -14.84 13.20 21.78
N GLU A 5 -14.85 11.93 21.39
CA GLU A 5 -13.69 11.06 21.57
C GLU A 5 -12.57 11.59 20.65
N PHE A 6 -11.67 12.37 21.23
CA PHE A 6 -10.47 12.87 20.57
C PHE A 6 -9.45 11.74 20.42
N PHE A 7 -9.76 10.75 19.58
CA PHE A 7 -8.75 9.80 19.16
C PHE A 7 -7.73 10.52 18.29
N GLN A 8 -6.53 10.68 18.81
CA GLN A 8 -5.41 11.20 18.04
C GLN A 8 -5.12 10.23 16.89
N VAL A 9 -5.21 10.74 15.67
CA VAL A 9 -4.93 9.93 14.48
C VAL A 9 -3.41 9.80 14.35
N PRO A 10 -2.86 8.58 14.39
CA PRO A 10 -1.42 8.40 14.30
C PRO A 10 -0.91 8.72 12.89
N SER A 11 0.22 9.42 12.81
CA SER A 11 0.87 9.75 11.55
C SER A 11 1.41 8.48 10.86
N PRO A 12 1.14 8.25 9.57
CA PRO A 12 1.65 7.09 8.83
C PRO A 12 3.14 7.24 8.43
N CYS A 13 3.89 8.14 9.07
CA CYS A 13 5.29 8.40 8.71
C CYS A 13 6.21 7.29 9.20
N VAL A 14 7.12 6.83 8.33
CA VAL A 14 8.16 5.85 8.69
C VAL A 14 9.55 6.49 8.84
N GLY A 15 9.61 7.82 8.98
CA GLY A 15 10.88 8.56 9.12
C GLY A 15 11.68 8.74 7.82
N VAL A 16 11.20 8.21 6.69
CA VAL A 16 11.85 8.35 5.38
C VAL A 16 11.13 9.41 4.54
N CYS A 17 11.84 10.47 4.14
CA CYS A 17 11.31 11.57 3.34
C CYS A 17 11.88 11.60 1.90
N SER A 18 11.96 10.45 1.25
CA SER A 18 12.31 10.35 -0.17
C SER A 18 11.05 10.38 -1.04
N SER A 19 11.06 11.10 -2.16
CA SER A 19 9.91 11.20 -3.08
C SER A 19 10.18 10.44 -4.37
N ASP A 20 9.15 9.75 -4.87
CA ASP A 20 9.12 9.06 -6.17
C ASP A 20 8.99 10.07 -7.32
N GLU A 21 9.21 9.65 -8.57
CA GLU A 21 9.05 10.47 -9.79
C GLU A 21 7.65 11.08 -9.91
N LYS A 22 6.66 10.39 -9.34
CA LYS A 22 5.25 10.82 -9.31
C LYS A 22 4.92 11.76 -8.14
N GLY A 23 5.89 12.13 -7.32
CA GLY A 23 5.72 13.07 -6.20
C GLY A 23 5.10 12.46 -4.93
N TYR A 24 5.09 11.13 -4.80
CA TYR A 24 4.67 10.43 -3.58
C TYR A 24 5.87 10.09 -2.69
N CYS A 25 5.71 10.13 -1.37
CA CYS A 25 6.73 9.64 -0.45
C CYS A 25 6.94 8.13 -0.60
N ASN A 26 8.18 7.67 -0.76
CA ASN A 26 8.51 6.26 -0.94
C ASN A 26 8.16 5.39 0.27
N GLY A 27 8.15 5.96 1.48
CA GLY A 27 7.76 5.25 2.70
C GLY A 27 6.26 5.32 2.97
N CYS A 28 5.74 6.52 3.25
CA CYS A 28 4.36 6.71 3.69
C CYS A 28 3.34 6.93 2.57
N MET A 29 3.76 7.04 1.30
CA MET A 29 2.90 7.27 0.12
C MET A 29 2.04 8.54 0.16
N ARG A 30 2.34 9.48 1.07
CA ARG A 30 1.76 10.83 1.09
C ARG A 30 2.31 11.69 -0.05
N LYS A 31 1.45 12.54 -0.61
CA LYS A 31 1.84 13.64 -1.51
C LYS A 31 2.54 14.75 -0.72
N ARG A 32 3.23 15.63 -1.44
CA ARG A 32 3.85 16.83 -0.85
C ARG A 32 2.84 17.70 -0.09
N GLU A 33 1.70 18.02 -0.72
CA GLU A 33 0.63 18.83 -0.12
C GLU A 33 0.04 18.18 1.15
N GLU A 34 -0.20 16.86 1.11
CA GLU A 34 -0.71 16.09 2.27
C GLU A 34 0.26 16.09 3.45
N ARG A 35 1.58 16.23 3.22
CA ARG A 35 2.57 16.39 4.30
C ARG A 35 2.52 17.78 4.91
N PHE A 36 2.46 18.82 4.08
CA PHE A 36 2.43 20.20 4.53
C PHE A 36 1.15 20.52 5.30
N ASN A 37 0.00 20.05 4.82
CA ASN A 37 -1.30 20.37 5.41
C ASN A 37 -1.70 19.41 6.56
N TRP A 38 -0.87 18.42 6.92
CA TRP A 38 -1.24 17.40 7.91
C TRP A 38 -1.69 17.98 9.26
N MET A 39 -1.01 19.01 9.74
CA MET A 39 -1.34 19.67 11.02
C MET A 39 -2.63 20.48 10.96
N SER A 40 -3.07 20.89 9.76
CA SER A 40 -4.29 21.67 9.54
C SER A 40 -5.51 20.80 9.23
N MET A 41 -5.32 19.49 9.02
CA MET A 41 -6.40 18.55 8.71
C MET A 41 -7.18 18.14 9.96
N THR A 42 -8.48 18.01 9.81
CA THR A 42 -9.37 17.36 10.78
C THR A 42 -9.02 15.87 10.93
N PRO A 43 -9.37 15.22 12.06
CA PRO A 43 -9.15 13.78 12.23
C PRO A 43 -9.77 12.94 11.10
N ALA A 44 -10.94 13.32 10.59
CA ALA A 44 -11.59 12.65 9.47
C ALA A 44 -10.76 12.74 8.18
N GLU A 45 -10.19 13.91 7.88
CA GLU A 45 -9.31 14.10 6.73
C GLU A 45 -7.99 13.33 6.88
N GLN A 46 -7.41 13.32 8.08
CA GLN A 46 -6.19 12.56 8.37
C GLN A 46 -6.41 11.05 8.14
N LEU A 47 -7.54 10.50 8.59
CA LEU A 47 -7.93 9.11 8.32
C LEU A 47 -8.15 8.86 6.83
N HIS A 48 -8.76 9.81 6.12
CA HIS A 48 -8.94 9.72 4.68
C HIS A 48 -7.59 9.65 3.94
N VAL A 49 -6.64 10.53 4.29
CA VAL A 49 -5.28 10.53 3.73
C VAL A 49 -4.58 9.20 4.01
N ILE A 50 -4.68 8.66 5.23
CA ILE A 50 -4.12 7.33 5.56
C ILE A 50 -4.71 6.24 4.67
N LYS A 51 -6.03 6.25 4.46
CA LYS A 51 -6.71 5.29 3.59
C LYS A 51 -6.22 5.38 2.14
N LEU A 52 -6.05 6.59 1.62
CA LEU A 52 -5.48 6.83 0.28
C LEU A 52 -4.03 6.33 0.19
N CYS A 53 -3.20 6.59 1.20
CA CYS A 53 -1.82 6.12 1.24
C CYS A 53 -1.73 4.60 1.15
N ARG A 54 -2.56 3.89 1.94
CA ARG A 54 -2.67 2.42 1.87
C ARG A 54 -3.10 1.93 0.49
N GLN A 55 -4.07 2.61 -0.12
CA GLN A 55 -4.53 2.25 -1.47
C GLN A 55 -3.44 2.45 -2.52
N ARG A 56 -2.70 3.57 -2.48
CA ARG A 56 -1.56 3.85 -3.38
C ARG A 56 -0.46 2.82 -3.20
N TYR A 57 -0.13 2.47 -1.96
CA TYR A 57 0.85 1.44 -1.62
C TYR A 57 0.47 0.08 -2.21
N ARG A 58 -0.79 -0.36 -2.01
CA ARG A 58 -1.30 -1.62 -2.58
C ARG A 58 -1.21 -1.63 -4.10
N ARG A 59 -1.57 -0.54 -4.78
CA ARG A 59 -1.43 -0.42 -6.25
C ARG A 59 0.03 -0.50 -6.70
N LYS A 60 0.97 0.09 -5.96
CA LYS A 60 2.40 0.03 -6.26
C LYS A 60 2.92 -1.41 -6.15
N ILE A 61 2.58 -2.12 -5.07
CA ILE A 61 2.92 -3.54 -4.90
C ILE A 61 2.27 -4.41 -5.98
N MET A 62 0.98 -4.26 -6.25
CA MET A 62 0.30 -5.07 -7.27
C MET A 62 0.92 -4.90 -8.65
N LYS A 63 1.31 -3.68 -9.02
CA LYS A 63 2.05 -3.43 -10.26
C LYS A 63 3.43 -4.09 -10.23
N GLN A 64 4.14 -3.99 -9.11
CA GLN A 64 5.44 -4.64 -8.94
C GLN A 64 5.34 -6.17 -9.06
N ASN A 65 4.36 -6.79 -8.41
CA ASN A 65 4.15 -8.24 -8.47
C ASN A 65 3.71 -8.71 -9.87
N ASN A 66 2.90 -7.92 -10.59
CA ASN A 66 2.57 -8.23 -11.99
C ASN A 66 3.77 -8.06 -12.94
N LEU A 67 4.70 -7.15 -12.62
CA LEU A 67 5.96 -7.00 -13.37
C LEU A 67 6.97 -8.13 -13.07
N VAL A 68 6.89 -8.73 -11.88
CA VAL A 68 7.71 -9.88 -11.44
C VAL A 68 7.08 -11.22 -11.86
N GLY A 69 5.86 -11.22 -12.44
CA GLY A 69 5.17 -12.39 -12.96
C GLY A 69 5.56 -12.80 -14.38
N GLN A 70 6.86 -12.76 -14.73
CA GLN A 70 7.34 -13.64 -15.82
C GLN A 70 7.39 -15.08 -15.28
N PRO A 71 6.91 -16.08 -16.03
CA PRO A 71 6.85 -17.45 -15.57
C PRO A 71 8.26 -17.94 -15.30
N VAL A 72 8.53 -18.42 -14.09
CA VAL A 72 9.62 -19.36 -13.86
C VAL A 72 9.15 -20.70 -14.41
N ASP A 73 9.77 -21.11 -15.50
CA ASP A 73 9.71 -22.43 -16.12
C ASP A 73 10.10 -23.50 -15.08
N GLU A 74 9.12 -23.99 -14.31
CA GLU A 74 9.25 -25.23 -13.54
C GLU A 74 9.09 -26.43 -14.48
N GLU A 75 10.14 -26.70 -15.26
CA GLU A 75 10.35 -28.04 -15.80
C GLU A 75 10.78 -28.98 -14.67
N GLY A 76 9.86 -29.87 -14.27
CA GLY A 76 10.19 -31.13 -13.61
C GLY A 76 9.43 -31.43 -12.33
N ASN A 77 8.31 -32.15 -12.43
CA ASN A 77 8.24 -33.56 -12.01
C ASN A 77 6.79 -34.10 -12.08
N THR A 78 6.62 -34.98 -13.06
CA THR A 78 5.62 -36.05 -13.26
C THR A 78 4.41 -36.14 -12.32
N SER A 79 3.23 -36.00 -12.93
CA SER A 79 1.93 -36.40 -12.39
C SER A 79 1.94 -37.88 -11.99
N PRO A 80 1.55 -38.27 -10.75
CA PRO A 80 1.33 -39.66 -10.38
C PRO A 80 -0.09 -40.15 -10.71
N GLN A 81 -0.88 -39.38 -11.46
CA GLN A 81 -2.22 -39.80 -11.89
C GLN A 81 -2.19 -40.15 -13.36
N ARG A 82 -1.62 -41.34 -13.60
CA ARG A 82 -1.76 -42.04 -14.86
C ARG A 82 -2.51 -43.36 -14.59
N ASP A 83 -3.76 -43.36 -15.02
CA ASP A 83 -4.61 -44.48 -15.41
C ASP A 83 -5.07 -45.51 -14.34
N LEU A 84 -6.29 -45.33 -13.83
CA LEU A 84 -7.07 -46.37 -13.13
C LEU A 84 -8.26 -46.89 -13.96
N PHE A 85 -8.29 -46.61 -15.26
CA PHE A 85 -9.31 -47.11 -16.19
C PHE A 85 -8.67 -47.68 -17.47
N GLY A 86 -7.68 -48.55 -17.29
CA GLY A 86 -7.12 -49.42 -18.32
C GLY A 86 -7.23 -50.88 -17.88
#